data_AF-A0A9P6XPX6-F1
#
_entry.id   AF-A0A9P6XPX6-F1
#
_cell.length_a   1.000
_cell.length_b   1.000
_cell.length_c   1.000
_cell.angle_alpha   90.00
_cell.angle_beta   90.00
_cell.angle_gamma   90.00
#
_symmetry.space_group_name_H-M   'P 1'
#
loop_
_entity.id
_entity.type
_entity.pdbx_description
1 polymer ?
#
loop_
_entity_poly.entity_id
_entity_poly.type
_entity_poly.pdbx_seq_one_letter_code
_entity_poly.pdbx_strand_id
1 'polypeptide(L)'
;MPWFTLTDSFDTDFGVDEWHGTNVFFRDGNRVFRTYFLNNRGDEQMGGTWNYLDITPLGRQEVWEDSPEGYPQTQTYKWWNWHDSYVADAPPDQKWVEISDAGEKAFRNHCDGAKPST
;
A
#
# COMPACT_ATOMS: atom_id res chain seq x y z
N MET A 1 -12.39 1.80 -2.99
CA MET A 1 -12.22 1.61 -1.53
C MET A 1 -13.55 1.84 -0.87
N PRO A 2 -13.99 0.97 0.06
CA PRO A 2 -15.23 1.20 0.79
C PRO A 2 -15.09 2.46 1.65
N TRP A 3 -16.18 3.23 1.72
CA TRP A 3 -16.28 4.38 2.63
C TRP A 3 -17.18 3.98 3.80
N PHE A 4 -16.73 4.30 5.01
CA PHE A 4 -17.47 4.09 6.23
C PHE A 4 -17.59 5.42 6.98
N THR A 5 -18.71 5.59 7.68
CA THR A 5 -18.91 6.71 8.61
C THR A 5 -18.95 6.16 10.01
N LEU A 6 -18.13 6.73 10.89
CA LEU A 6 -18.14 6.44 12.31
C LEU A 6 -19.28 7.23 12.96
N THR A 7 -19.95 6.64 13.95
CA THR A 7 -21.08 7.26 14.65
C THR A 7 -20.91 7.28 16.18
N ASP A 8 -19.78 6.80 16.67
CA ASP A 8 -19.40 6.72 18.08
C ASP A 8 -18.14 7.56 18.33
N SER A 9 -17.52 7.43 19.52
CA SER A 9 -16.36 8.21 19.95
C SER A 9 -15.02 7.71 19.37
N PHE A 10 -15.04 6.84 18.36
CA PHE A 10 -13.81 6.28 17.79
C PHE A 10 -12.89 7.39 17.25
N ASP A 11 -13.45 8.45 16.65
CA ASP A 11 -12.69 9.62 16.21
C ASP A 11 -11.91 10.29 17.35
N THR A 12 -12.54 10.44 18.51
CA THR A 12 -11.95 11.00 19.73
C THR A 12 -10.83 10.11 20.24
N ASP A 13 -11.06 8.79 20.31
CA ASP A 13 -10.09 7.80 20.77
C ASP A 13 -8.81 7.79 19.91
N PHE A 14 -8.90 8.22 18.64
CA PHE A 14 -7.77 8.26 17.70
C PHE A 14 -7.35 9.68 17.29
N GLY A 15 -7.85 10.71 17.97
CA GLY A 15 -7.39 12.09 17.87
C GLY A 15 -7.73 12.79 16.56
N VAL A 16 -8.93 12.53 16.03
CA VAL A 16 -9.46 13.11 14.77
C VAL A 16 -10.91 13.59 14.88
N ASP A 17 -11.37 13.91 16.09
CA ASP A 17 -12.71 14.44 16.39
C ASP A 17 -12.89 15.91 15.95
N GLU A 18 -11.84 16.73 16.09
CA GLU A 18 -11.89 18.15 15.71
C GLU A 18 -11.18 18.45 14.38
N TRP A 19 -10.12 17.70 14.05
CA TRP A 19 -9.23 17.99 12.93
C TRP A 19 -8.84 16.74 12.14
N HIS A 20 -8.54 16.93 10.86
CA HIS A 20 -8.09 15.86 9.99
C HIS A 20 -6.78 15.22 10.49
N GLY A 21 -6.73 13.90 10.45
CA GLY A 21 -5.53 13.11 10.66
C GLY A 21 -5.66 11.75 9.95
N THR A 22 -4.53 11.22 9.49
CA THR A 22 -4.49 9.90 8.84
C THR A 22 -3.98 8.88 9.85
N ASN A 23 -4.83 7.94 10.23
CA ASN A 23 -4.50 6.81 11.07
C ASN A 23 -4.31 5.55 10.21
N VAL A 24 -3.26 4.77 10.49
CA VAL A 24 -3.05 3.45 9.89
C VAL A 24 -3.15 2.40 10.99
N PHE A 25 -4.00 1.40 10.74
CA PHE A 25 -4.22 0.29 11.64
C PHE A 25 -3.76 -1.01 11.00
N PHE A 26 -3.06 -1.83 11.79
CA PHE A 26 -2.70 -3.20 11.44
C PHE A 26 -3.43 -4.17 12.35
N ARG A 27 -4.01 -5.22 11.77
CA ARG A 27 -4.67 -6.28 12.52
C ARG A 27 -3.85 -7.56 12.46
N ASP A 28 -3.49 -8.08 13.64
CA ASP A 28 -2.87 -9.39 13.81
C ASP A 28 -3.76 -10.26 14.71
N GLY A 29 -4.45 -11.23 14.10
CA GLY A 29 -5.43 -12.06 14.77
C GLY A 29 -6.54 -11.25 15.43
N ASN A 30 -6.54 -11.21 16.78
CA ASN A 30 -7.51 -10.47 17.59
C ASN A 30 -6.99 -9.13 18.11
N ARG A 31 -5.78 -8.73 17.71
CA ARG A 31 -5.15 -7.48 18.14
C ARG A 31 -5.16 -6.47 17.00
N VAL A 32 -5.37 -5.20 17.35
CA VAL A 32 -5.27 -4.08 16.42
C VAL A 32 -4.20 -3.14 16.96
N PHE A 33 -3.30 -2.73 16.07
CA PHE A 33 -2.21 -1.80 16.37
C PHE A 33 -2.40 -0.56 15.52
N ARG A 34 -2.26 0.62 16.13
CA ARG A 34 -2.11 1.86 15.38
C ARG A 34 -0.64 2.02 15.03
N THR A 35 -0.29 1.76 13.78
CA THR A 35 1.11 1.71 13.32
C THR A 35 1.61 3.05 12.81
N TYR A 36 0.69 3.94 12.41
CA TYR A 36 1.05 5.28 11.94
C TYR A 36 -0.05 6.29 12.28
N PHE A 37 0.37 7.52 12.60
CA PHE A 37 -0.52 8.67 12.72
C PHE A 37 0.21 9.93 12.27
N LEU A 38 -0.43 10.68 11.37
CA LEU A 38 0.02 11.98 10.91
C LEU A 38 -1.15 12.96 10.94
N ASN A 39 -0.86 14.22 11.24
CA ASN A 39 -1.83 15.31 11.23
C ASN A 39 -1.16 16.62 10.80
N ASN A 40 -1.94 17.70 10.76
CA ASN A 40 -1.49 19.02 10.33
C ASN A 40 -0.80 18.94 8.95
N ARG A 41 0.30 19.66 8.76
CA ARG A 41 1.06 19.69 7.49
C ARG A 41 1.71 18.36 7.11
N GLY A 42 1.70 17.36 7.99
CA GLY A 42 2.11 16.01 7.63
C GLY A 42 1.23 15.43 6.51
N ASP A 43 -0.03 15.88 6.41
CA ASP A 43 -0.96 15.40 5.39
C ASP A 43 -0.71 15.99 3.99
N GLU A 44 0.09 17.06 3.87
CA GLU A 44 0.42 17.68 2.58
C GLU A 44 1.13 16.71 1.64
N GLN A 45 1.80 15.69 2.20
CA GLN A 45 2.43 14.62 1.44
C GLN A 45 1.44 13.52 1.02
N MET A 46 0.21 13.48 1.54
CA MET A 46 -0.77 12.40 1.31
C MET A 46 -1.60 12.57 0.02
N GLY A 47 -0.97 13.03 -1.07
CA GLY A 47 -1.64 13.28 -2.35
C GLY A 47 -1.65 12.10 -3.34
N GLY A 48 -0.73 11.15 -3.20
CA GLY A 48 -0.56 10.04 -4.15
C GLY A 48 -0.77 8.67 -3.52
N THR A 49 -1.24 7.70 -4.30
CA THR A 49 -1.43 6.30 -3.87
C THR A 49 -0.17 5.70 -3.23
N TRP A 50 1.00 6.05 -3.76
CA TRP A 50 2.29 5.56 -3.24
C TRP A 50 2.54 5.98 -1.79
N ASN A 51 2.24 7.23 -1.44
CA ASN A 51 2.45 7.75 -0.10
C ASN A 51 1.55 7.02 0.92
N TYR A 52 0.33 6.62 0.51
CA TYR A 52 -0.52 5.77 1.35
C TYR A 52 0.08 4.37 1.56
N LEU A 53 0.69 3.77 0.54
CA LEU A 53 1.31 2.45 0.68
C LEU A 53 2.55 2.50 1.57
N ASP A 54 3.38 3.53 1.42
CA ASP A 54 4.64 3.66 2.16
C ASP A 54 4.43 3.84 3.68
N ILE A 55 3.29 4.38 4.12
CA ILE A 55 2.96 4.48 5.55
C ILE A 55 2.25 3.22 6.10
N THR A 56 1.89 2.27 5.24
CA THR A 56 1.24 1.03 5.66
C THR A 56 2.26 -0.05 6.02
N PRO A 57 1.95 -0.94 6.97
CA PRO A 57 2.88 -1.98 7.41
C PRO A 57 3.36 -2.92 6.31
N LEU A 58 2.53 -3.17 5.29
CA LEU A 58 2.89 -4.06 4.17
C LEU A 58 3.67 -3.33 3.07
N GLY A 59 3.84 -2.01 3.17
CA GLY A 59 4.57 -1.23 2.17
C GLY A 59 3.99 -1.38 0.77
N ARG A 60 4.88 -1.33 -0.23
CA ARG A 60 4.53 -1.53 -1.64
C ARG A 60 4.70 -2.99 -2.07
N GLN A 61 5.29 -3.83 -1.21
CA GLN A 61 5.63 -5.23 -1.49
C GLN A 61 6.48 -5.38 -2.74
N GLU A 62 7.39 -4.43 -2.98
CA GLU A 62 8.30 -4.57 -4.11
C GLU A 62 9.31 -5.69 -3.83
N VAL A 63 9.68 -6.45 -4.87
CA VAL A 63 10.60 -7.60 -4.75
C VAL A 63 12.00 -7.24 -4.25
N TRP A 64 12.36 -5.96 -4.22
CA TRP A 64 13.63 -5.47 -3.70
C TRP A 64 13.55 -5.03 -2.23
N GLU A 65 12.35 -4.93 -1.66
CA GLU A 65 12.15 -4.58 -0.25
C GLU A 65 12.77 -5.67 0.64
N ASP A 66 13.61 -5.25 1.58
CA ASP A 66 14.19 -6.12 2.62
C ASP A 66 13.17 -6.35 3.73
N SER A 67 12.24 -7.26 3.48
CA SER A 67 11.17 -7.63 4.40
C SER A 67 11.63 -8.70 5.40
N PRO A 68 11.21 -8.63 6.68
CA PRO A 68 11.52 -9.67 7.66
C PRO A 68 11.07 -11.07 7.22
N GLU A 69 11.73 -12.11 7.75
CA GLU A 69 11.34 -13.49 7.49
C GLU A 69 9.88 -13.75 7.90
N GLY A 70 9.11 -14.38 7.02
CA GLY A 70 7.68 -14.67 7.23
C GLY A 70 6.75 -13.50 6.96
N TYR A 71 7.26 -12.32 6.60
CA TYR A 71 6.43 -11.18 6.23
C TYR A 71 5.85 -11.36 4.81
N PRO A 72 4.58 -11.00 4.56
CA PRO A 72 3.99 -11.16 3.23
C PRO A 72 4.73 -10.33 2.18
N GLN A 73 5.28 -11.01 1.17
CA GLN A 73 5.87 -10.38 0.00
C GLN A 73 5.36 -11.08 -1.26
N THR A 74 4.56 -10.36 -2.03
CA THR A 74 3.99 -10.84 -3.30
C THR A 74 4.72 -10.22 -4.49
N GLN A 75 4.43 -10.67 -5.71
CA GLN A 75 5.02 -10.05 -6.90
C GLN A 75 4.52 -8.60 -7.04
N THR A 76 5.44 -7.70 -7.35
CA THR A 76 5.18 -6.26 -7.46
C THR A 76 3.96 -5.98 -8.35
N TYR A 77 3.07 -5.10 -7.88
CA TYR A 77 1.84 -4.67 -8.56
C TYR A 77 0.76 -5.73 -8.80
N LYS A 78 0.99 -7.03 -8.54
CA LYS A 78 0.03 -8.08 -8.90
C LYS A 78 -1.21 -8.14 -8.02
N TRP A 79 -1.15 -7.54 -6.84
CA TRP A 79 -2.30 -7.41 -5.94
C TRP A 79 -3.23 -6.23 -6.31
N TRP A 80 -2.91 -5.47 -7.36
CA TRP A 80 -3.81 -4.45 -7.88
C TRP A 80 -4.81 -5.07 -8.85
N ASN A 81 -6.05 -4.61 -8.73
CA ASN A 81 -7.12 -4.95 -9.64
C ASN A 81 -7.81 -3.69 -10.17
N TRP A 82 -8.63 -3.85 -11.20
CA TRP A 82 -9.51 -2.79 -11.67
C TRP A 82 -10.52 -2.42 -10.58
N HIS A 83 -10.98 -1.17 -10.59
CA HIS A 83 -11.83 -0.59 -9.54
C HIS A 83 -13.00 -1.50 -9.13
N ASP A 84 -13.62 -2.16 -10.11
CA ASP A 84 -14.81 -3.00 -9.93
C ASP A 84 -14.51 -4.49 -9.68
N SER A 85 -13.22 -4.86 -9.56
CA SER A 85 -12.78 -6.26 -9.51
C SER A 85 -12.20 -6.67 -8.14
N TYR A 86 -12.33 -5.80 -7.13
CA TYR A 86 -11.94 -6.12 -5.75
C TYR A 86 -13.09 -6.85 -5.01
N VAL A 87 -13.25 -8.15 -5.28
CA VAL A 87 -13.99 -9.07 -4.41
C VAL A 87 -13.00 -9.87 -3.56
N ALA A 88 -13.44 -10.38 -2.40
CA ALA A 88 -12.59 -11.23 -1.56
C ALA A 88 -12.07 -12.42 -2.39
N ASP A 89 -10.77 -12.71 -2.29
CA ASP A 89 -10.07 -13.77 -3.00
C ASP A 89 -10.14 -13.69 -4.54
N ALA A 90 -10.44 -12.51 -5.10
CA ALA A 90 -10.38 -12.29 -6.54
C ALA A 90 -8.96 -12.59 -7.06
N PRO A 91 -8.81 -13.43 -8.10
CA PRO A 91 -7.51 -13.54 -8.76
C PRO A 91 -7.15 -12.19 -9.41
N PRO A 92 -5.85 -11.88 -9.55
CA PRO A 92 -5.41 -10.74 -10.32
C PRO A 92 -6.00 -10.76 -11.73
N ASP A 93 -6.44 -9.61 -12.24
CA ASP A 93 -6.92 -9.50 -13.61
C ASP A 93 -5.79 -9.86 -14.60
N GLN A 94 -6.06 -10.77 -15.54
CA GLN A 94 -5.05 -11.30 -16.44
C GLN A 94 -4.40 -10.19 -17.29
N LYS A 95 -5.19 -9.23 -17.77
CA LYS A 95 -4.68 -8.12 -18.58
C LYS A 95 -3.79 -7.20 -17.74
N TRP A 96 -4.15 -6.96 -16.49
CA TRP A 96 -3.31 -6.22 -15.55
C TRP A 96 -1.97 -6.93 -15.29
N VAL A 97 -1.99 -8.26 -15.12
CA VAL A 97 -0.77 -9.07 -14.97
C VAL A 97 0.14 -8.91 -16.19
N GLU A 98 -0.41 -9.02 -17.40
CA GLU A 98 0.37 -8.87 -18.64
C GLU A 98 1.00 -7.47 -18.77
N ILE A 99 0.24 -6.42 -18.46
CA ILE A 99 0.73 -5.03 -18.50
C ILE A 99 1.86 -4.81 -17.49
N SER A 100 1.68 -5.28 -16.25
CA SER A 100 2.68 -5.11 -15.20
C SER A 100 3.94 -5.93 -15.49
N ASP A 101 3.83 -7.16 -16.03
CA ASP A 101 5.00 -7.96 -16.45
C ASP A 101 5.79 -7.26 -17.57
N ALA A 102 5.10 -6.68 -18.55
CA ALA A 102 5.74 -5.93 -19.62
C ALA A 102 6.49 -4.71 -19.07
N GLY A 103 5.89 -3.98 -18.12
CA GLY A 103 6.51 -2.84 -17.44
C GLY A 103 7.75 -3.24 -16.63
N GLU A 104 7.65 -4.28 -15.81
CA GLU A 104 8.77 -4.80 -15.03
C GLU A 104 9.93 -5.26 -15.93
N LYS A 105 9.63 -5.97 -17.01
CA LYS A 105 10.63 -6.44 -17.97
C LYS A 105 11.35 -5.27 -18.64
N ALA A 106 10.61 -4.24 -19.06
CA ALA A 106 11.20 -3.03 -19.65
C ALA A 106 12.14 -2.31 -18.67
N PHE A 107 11.73 -2.19 -17.40
CA PHE A 107 12.54 -1.59 -16.35
C PHE A 107 13.84 -2.37 -16.09
N ARG A 108 13.75 -3.71 -15.93
CA ARG A 108 14.94 -4.57 -15.72
C ARG A 108 15.93 -4.49 -16.89
N ASN A 109 15.44 -4.55 -18.13
CA ASN A 109 16.28 -4.43 -19.32
C ASN A 109 17.01 -3.08 -19.36
N HIS A 110 16.37 -2.00 -18.93
CA HIS A 110 16.99 -0.68 -18.83
C HIS A 110 18.10 -0.66 -17.77
N CYS A 111 17.86 -1.24 -16.59
CA CYS A 111 18.87 -1.33 -15.52
C CYS A 111 20.08 -2.19 -15.92
N ASP A 112 19.86 -3.32 -16.59
CA ASP A 112 20.94 -4.21 -17.03
C ASP A 112 21.76 -3.62 -18.18
N GLY A 113 21.13 -2.86 -19.09
CA GLY A 113 21.80 -2.14 -20.16
C GLY A 113 22.56 -0.88 -19.70
N ALA A 114 22.32 -0.41 -18.48
CA ALA A 114 22.91 0.81 -17.91
C ALA A 114 24.10 0.55 -16.96
N LYS A 115 24.55 -0.70 -16.79
CA LYS A 115 25.77 -0.98 -16.00
C LYS A 115 26.97 -0.31 -16.69
N PRO A 116 27.69 0.61 -16.04
CA PRO A 116 28.84 1.25 -16.65
C PRO A 116 29.94 0.20 -16.84
N SER A 117 30.51 0.15 -18.04
CA SER A 117 31.74 -0.60 -18.31
C SER A 117 32.86 -0.02 -17.44
N THR A 118 33.36 -0.83 -16.51
CA THR A 118 34.58 -0.57 -15.72
C THR A 118 35.81 -0.40 -16.61
#